data_AF-A0A060Y0U1-F1
#
_entry.id   AF-A0A060Y0U1-F1
#
_cell.length_a   1.000
_cell.length_b   1.000
_cell.length_c   1.000
_cell.angle_alpha   90.00
_cell.angle_beta   90.00
_cell.angle_gamma   90.00
#
_symmetry.space_group_name_H-M   'P 1'
#
loop_
_entity.id
_entity.type
_entity.pdbx_description
1 polymer ?
#
loop_
_entity_poly.entity_id
_entity_poly.type
_entity_poly.pdbx_seq_one_letter_code
_entity_poly.pdbx_strand_id
1 'polypeptide(L)'
;MSSDLLCTFFRTCLTCVILLSLTGVTLPVFELYQEGGDSYELTGLARGGEQLSRLKRNYAKAVELLVELASLQTSFVTLDQAIKITNRRVNAIEHVIIPRIERTLSYIITELDEREREEFYRLKKIQEKKKQMRERTEKEIAIRLAKLGPIAEPSNMLTEETDEDLLFE
;
A
#
# COMPACT_ATOMS: atom_id res chain seq x y z
N MET A 1 18.52 8.31 -18.98
CA MET A 1 19.78 9.09 -19.00
C MET A 1 21.02 8.20 -19.01
N SER A 2 21.15 7.16 -18.19
CA SER A 2 22.28 6.20 -18.29
C SER A 2 22.03 5.04 -19.28
N SER A 3 20.77 4.73 -19.61
CA SER A 3 20.39 3.73 -20.61
C SER A 3 20.64 4.18 -22.06
N ASP A 4 20.58 5.49 -22.31
CA ASP A 4 20.63 6.08 -23.67
C ASP A 4 22.08 6.25 -24.18
N LEU A 5 23.06 6.24 -23.26
CA LEU A 5 24.48 6.40 -23.55
C LEU A 5 25.16 5.10 -24.02
N LEU A 6 24.65 3.92 -23.62
CA LEU A 6 25.16 2.64 -24.12
C LEU A 6 24.71 2.38 -25.56
N CYS A 7 23.49 2.79 -25.92
CA CYS A 7 22.94 2.64 -27.27
C CYS A 7 23.65 3.56 -28.29
N THR A 8 24.15 4.73 -27.86
CA THR A 8 24.87 5.66 -28.73
C THR A 8 26.34 5.28 -28.96
N PHE A 9 26.93 4.42 -28.12
CA PHE A 9 28.32 3.96 -28.28
C PHE A 9 28.46 2.77 -29.24
N PHE A 10 27.42 1.94 -29.39
CA PHE A 10 27.41 0.76 -30.27
C PHE A 10 26.64 1.00 -31.57
N ARG A 11 27.03 2.02 -32.34
CA ARG A 11 26.36 2.38 -33.61
C ARG A 11 26.66 1.42 -34.78
N THR A 12 27.18 0.22 -34.54
CA THR A 12 27.28 -0.84 -35.55
C THR A 12 27.06 -2.22 -34.91
N CYS A 13 25.98 -2.89 -35.34
CA CYS A 13 25.67 -4.33 -35.22
C CYS A 13 24.98 -4.92 -33.96
N LEU A 14 24.44 -4.14 -33.01
CA LEU A 14 23.59 -4.71 -31.94
C LEU A 14 22.18 -4.15 -31.98
N THR A 15 21.20 -5.01 -32.25
CA THR A 15 19.79 -4.66 -32.09
C THR A 15 19.40 -5.00 -30.65
N CYS A 16 19.03 -3.99 -29.88
CA CYS A 16 18.48 -4.20 -28.55
C CYS A 16 17.01 -4.59 -28.69
N VAL A 17 16.66 -5.84 -28.35
CA VAL A 17 15.28 -6.31 -28.32
C VAL A 17 14.82 -6.29 -26.87
N ILE A 18 13.83 -5.43 -26.58
CA ILE A 18 13.21 -5.37 -25.25
C ILE A 18 12.17 -6.49 -25.20
N LEU A 19 12.46 -7.57 -24.49
CA LEU A 19 11.55 -8.71 -24.33
C LEU A 19 11.06 -8.89 -22.88
N LEU A 20 9.97 -9.65 -22.79
CA LEU A 20 8.87 -9.56 -21.85
C LEU A 20 9.21 -9.81 -20.36
N SER A 21 8.39 -9.18 -19.52
CA SER A 21 8.38 -9.19 -18.06
C SER A 21 7.97 -10.54 -17.44
N LEU A 22 8.92 -11.25 -16.81
CA LEU A 22 8.61 -12.39 -15.94
C LEU A 22 8.25 -11.96 -14.50
N THR A 23 8.59 -10.73 -14.10
CA THR A 23 8.41 -10.21 -12.73
C THR A 23 7.98 -8.73 -12.69
N GLY A 24 7.45 -8.21 -13.80
CA GLY A 24 7.11 -6.79 -13.95
C GLY A 24 8.31 -5.86 -14.20
N VAL A 25 9.52 -6.41 -14.33
CA VAL A 25 10.75 -5.68 -14.70
C VAL A 25 11.04 -5.90 -16.19
N THR A 26 11.28 -4.82 -16.93
CA THR A 26 11.71 -4.86 -18.34
C THR A 26 13.20 -5.24 -18.41
N LEU A 27 13.52 -6.32 -19.11
CA LEU A 27 14.88 -6.81 -19.27
C LEU A 27 15.40 -6.44 -20.66
N PRO A 28 16.55 -5.73 -20.76
CA PRO A 28 17.20 -5.51 -22.04
C PRO A 28 17.91 -6.80 -22.47
N VAL A 29 17.60 -7.31 -23.66
CA VAL A 29 18.29 -8.44 -24.27
C VAL A 29 18.99 -7.95 -25.53
N PHE A 30 20.26 -8.31 -25.68
CA PHE A 30 21.03 -7.99 -26.88
C PHE A 30 20.96 -9.13 -27.88
N GLU A 31 20.64 -8.80 -29.13
CA GLU A 31 20.75 -9.71 -30.27
C GLU A 31 21.85 -9.22 -31.21
N LEU A 32 22.68 -10.16 -31.67
CA LEU A 32 23.73 -9.90 -32.63
C LEU A 32 23.10 -9.76 -34.02
N TYR A 33 23.25 -8.60 -34.65
CA TYR A 33 22.78 -8.37 -36.00
C TYR A 33 23.95 -7.94 -36.88
N GLN A 34 24.42 -8.84 -37.75
CA GLN A 34 25.53 -8.55 -38.66
C GLN A 34 25.00 -7.94 -39.96
N GLU A 35 25.17 -6.62 -40.10
CA GLU A 35 24.94 -5.92 -41.38
C GLU A 35 26.26 -5.78 -42.14
N GLY A 36 26.46 -6.59 -43.18
CA GLY A 36 27.58 -6.44 -44.11
C GLY A 36 28.02 -7.74 -44.79
N GLY A 37 28.41 -7.62 -46.07
CA GLY A 37 29.10 -8.67 -46.81
C GLY A 37 30.57 -8.81 -46.40
N ASP A 38 31.19 -9.92 -46.78
CA ASP A 38 32.51 -10.33 -46.30
C ASP A 38 33.64 -9.40 -46.79
N SER A 39 34.00 -8.39 -46.00
CA SER A 39 34.98 -7.35 -46.39
C SER A 39 36.41 -7.86 -46.61
N TYR A 40 36.69 -9.12 -46.24
CA TYR A 40 38.01 -9.75 -46.31
C TYR A 40 38.10 -10.90 -47.33
N GLU A 41 37.05 -11.16 -48.10
CA GLU A 41 36.95 -12.29 -49.05
C GLU A 41 38.08 -12.28 -50.11
N LEU A 42 38.65 -11.11 -50.39
CA LEU A 42 39.71 -10.88 -51.38
C LEU A 42 41.05 -10.40 -50.78
N THR A 43 41.33 -10.71 -49.52
CA THR A 43 42.69 -10.51 -48.98
C THR A 43 43.65 -11.54 -49.57
N GLY A 44 44.24 -11.20 -50.73
CA GLY A 44 45.15 -12.01 -51.54
C GLY A 44 46.47 -12.40 -50.87
N LEU A 45 46.39 -13.18 -49.80
CA LEU A 45 47.53 -13.76 -49.09
C LEU A 45 47.76 -15.18 -49.60
N ALA A 46 48.52 -15.31 -50.69
CA ALA A 46 49.07 -16.54 -51.28
C ALA A 46 48.50 -17.86 -50.71
N ARG A 47 49.06 -18.37 -49.60
CA ARG A 47 48.62 -19.58 -48.88
C ARG A 47 48.08 -19.32 -47.47
N GLY A 48 47.99 -18.05 -47.07
CA GLY A 48 47.57 -17.62 -45.72
C GLY A 48 46.07 -17.42 -45.54
N GLY A 49 45.30 -17.43 -46.64
CA GLY A 49 43.85 -17.21 -46.61
C GLY A 49 43.08 -18.27 -45.80
N GLU A 50 43.57 -19.51 -45.74
CA GLU A 50 42.91 -20.57 -44.97
C GLU A 50 43.02 -20.33 -43.45
N GLN A 51 44.21 -19.94 -42.96
CA GLN A 51 44.43 -19.63 -41.55
C GLN A 51 43.64 -18.38 -41.15
N LEU A 52 43.55 -17.38 -42.04
CA LEU A 52 42.75 -16.18 -41.81
C LEU A 52 41.24 -16.49 -41.74
N SER A 53 40.75 -17.38 -42.61
CA SER A 53 39.35 -17.85 -42.55
C SER A 53 39.05 -18.61 -41.26
N ARG A 54 39.96 -19.48 -40.80
CA ARG A 54 39.83 -20.17 -39.51
C ARG A 54 39.83 -19.19 -38.33
N LEU A 55 40.74 -18.21 -38.34
CA LEU A 55 40.80 -17.15 -37.33
C LEU A 55 39.48 -16.37 -37.27
N LYS A 56 38.95 -15.97 -38.43
CA LYS A 56 37.68 -15.25 -38.54
C LYS A 56 36.50 -16.02 -37.96
N ARG A 57 36.39 -17.32 -38.26
CA ARG A 57 35.34 -18.18 -37.68
C ARG A 57 35.45 -18.28 -36.15
N ASN A 58 36.67 -18.39 -35.62
CA ASN A 58 36.89 -18.44 -34.18
C ASN A 58 36.55 -17.11 -33.51
N TYR A 59 36.93 -15.99 -34.12
CA TYR A 59 36.56 -14.65 -33.63
C TYR A 59 35.06 -14.39 -33.70
N ALA A 60 34.39 -14.79 -34.77
CA ALA A 60 32.94 -14.65 -34.89
C ALA A 60 32.21 -15.37 -33.74
N LYS A 61 32.60 -16.62 -33.45
CA LYS A 61 32.06 -17.37 -32.30
C LYS A 61 32.38 -16.74 -30.95
N ALA A 62 33.59 -16.19 -30.79
CA ALA A 62 33.98 -15.50 -29.55
C ALA A 62 33.13 -14.24 -29.34
N VAL A 63 32.87 -13.46 -30.40
CA VAL A 63 32.02 -12.27 -30.34
C VAL A 63 30.57 -12.62 -30.00
N GLU A 64 30.04 -13.69 -30.59
CA GLU A 64 28.69 -14.20 -30.28
C GLU A 64 28.54 -14.52 -28.77
N LEU A 65 29.49 -15.29 -28.22
CA LEU A 65 29.51 -15.61 -26.78
C LEU A 65 29.67 -14.38 -25.88
N LEU A 66 30.47 -13.39 -26.30
CA LEU A 66 30.64 -12.15 -25.54
C LEU A 66 29.35 -11.31 -25.52
N VAL A 67 28.58 -11.31 -26.60
CA VAL A 67 27.30 -10.61 -26.68
C VAL A 67 26.26 -11.28 -25.78
N GLU A 68 26.20 -12.61 -25.75
CA GLU A 68 25.36 -13.36 -24.80
C GLU A 68 25.72 -13.04 -23.34
N LEU A 69 27.02 -13.01 -23.02
CA LEU A 69 27.50 -12.69 -21.67
C LEU A 69 27.13 -11.24 -21.28
N ALA A 70 27.32 -10.28 -22.20
CA ALA A 70 26.95 -8.88 -21.97
C ALA A 70 25.44 -8.70 -21.74
N SER A 71 24.61 -9.48 -22.44
CA SER A 71 23.15 -9.52 -22.26
C SER A 71 22.78 -9.99 -20.84
N LEU A 72 23.41 -11.08 -20.38
CA LEU A 72 23.18 -11.59 -19.02
C LEU A 72 23.70 -10.64 -17.93
N GLN A 73 24.85 -9.99 -18.15
CA GLN A 73 25.40 -9.04 -17.19
C GLN A 73 24.51 -7.80 -17.03
N THR A 74 24.00 -7.27 -18.15
CA THR A 74 23.13 -6.09 -18.13
C THR A 74 21.79 -6.39 -17.47
N SER A 75 21.19 -7.54 -17.78
CA SER A 75 19.96 -7.99 -17.10
C SER A 75 20.16 -8.17 -15.59
N PHE A 76 21.28 -8.74 -15.15
CA PHE A 76 21.58 -8.89 -13.72
C PHE A 76 21.67 -7.55 -12.98
N VAL A 77 22.33 -6.54 -13.57
CA VAL A 77 22.45 -5.20 -12.97
C VAL A 77 21.07 -4.52 -12.84
N THR A 78 20.23 -4.62 -13.88
CA THR A 78 18.88 -4.05 -13.84
C THR A 78 17.99 -4.73 -12.79
N LEU A 79 18.10 -6.05 -12.65
CA LEU A 79 17.37 -6.82 -11.63
C LEU A 79 17.83 -6.48 -10.20
N ASP A 80 19.13 -6.38 -9.96
CA ASP A 80 19.67 -5.98 -8.65
C ASP A 80 19.15 -4.60 -8.22
N GLN A 81 19.08 -3.65 -9.15
CA GLN A 81 18.51 -2.34 -8.88
C GLN A 81 17.01 -2.42 -8.56
N ALA A 82 16.24 -3.25 -9.27
CA ALA A 82 14.83 -3.47 -8.99
C ALA A 82 14.62 -4.06 -7.59
N ILE A 83 15.41 -5.06 -7.20
CA ILE A 83 15.38 -5.68 -5.86
C ILE A 83 15.72 -4.65 -4.78
N LYS A 84 16.71 -3.78 -5.00
CA LYS A 84 17.03 -2.69 -4.06
C LYS A 84 15.89 -1.68 -3.90
N ILE A 85 15.10 -1.45 -4.94
CA ILE A 85 13.91 -0.58 -4.87
C ILE A 85 12.79 -1.27 -4.08
N THR A 86 12.52 -2.55 -4.35
CA THR A 86 11.47 -3.29 -3.62
C THR A 86 11.82 -3.41 -2.14
N ASN A 87 13.07 -3.73 -1.78
CA ASN A 87 13.51 -3.81 -0.39
C ASN A 87 13.36 -2.46 0.35
N ARG A 88 13.69 -1.33 -0.31
CA ARG A 88 13.46 0.00 0.29
C ARG A 88 11.98 0.29 0.50
N ARG A 89 11.10 -0.17 -0.41
CA ARG A 89 9.64 -0.02 -0.26
C ARG A 89 9.12 -0.85 0.89
N VAL A 90 9.58 -2.10 1.05
CA VAL A 90 9.22 -2.96 2.19
C VAL A 90 9.62 -2.30 3.50
N ASN A 91 10.87 -1.83 3.61
CA ASN A 91 11.36 -1.13 4.80
C ASN A 91 10.53 0.14 5.12
N ALA A 92 10.19 0.94 4.10
CA ALA A 92 9.34 2.11 4.30
C ALA A 92 7.92 1.74 4.80
N ILE A 93 7.35 0.64 4.31
CA ILE A 93 6.05 0.15 4.78
C ILE A 93 6.16 -0.27 6.25
N GLU A 94 7.11 -1.14 6.56
CA GLU A 94 7.29 -1.74 7.89
C GLU A 94 7.60 -0.71 8.97
N HIS A 95 8.54 0.20 8.71
CA HIS A 95 9.06 1.09 9.74
C HIS A 95 8.45 2.51 9.72
N VAL A 96 7.74 2.91 8.65
CA VAL A 96 7.15 4.26 8.57
C VAL A 96 5.64 4.21 8.44
N ILE A 97 5.10 3.40 7.53
CA ILE A 97 3.65 3.45 7.21
C ILE A 97 2.84 2.72 8.28
N ILE A 98 3.18 1.47 8.60
CA ILE A 98 2.49 0.68 9.63
C ILE A 98 2.42 1.42 10.97
N PRO A 99 3.55 1.88 11.58
CA PRO A 99 3.49 2.57 12.87
C PRO A 99 2.82 3.95 12.82
N ARG A 100 2.65 4.56 11.65
CA ARG A 100 1.83 5.77 11.50
C ARG A 100 0.34 5.44 11.54
N ILE A 101 -0.07 4.38 10.83
CA ILE A 101 -1.46 3.94 10.80
C ILE A 101 -1.89 3.44 12.18
N GLU A 102 -1.06 2.65 12.86
CA GLU A 102 -1.33 2.16 14.22
C GLU A 102 -1.55 3.30 15.22
N ARG A 103 -0.71 4.35 15.17
CA ARG A 103 -0.90 5.55 16.01
C ARG A 103 -2.22 6.25 15.72
N THR A 104 -2.58 6.41 14.46
CA THR A 104 -3.87 7.01 14.07
C THR A 104 -5.03 6.15 14.55
N LEU A 105 -4.92 4.83 14.46
CA LEU A 105 -5.94 3.89 14.93
C LEU A 105 -6.10 4.00 16.46
N SER A 106 -5.01 4.00 17.22
CA SER A 106 -5.06 4.18 18.67
C SER A 106 -5.68 5.53 19.07
N TYR A 107 -5.38 6.60 18.33
CA TYR A 107 -6.01 7.91 18.55
C TYR A 107 -7.52 7.86 18.32
N ILE A 108 -7.98 7.26 17.22
CA ILE A 108 -9.42 7.13 16.93
C ILE A 108 -10.13 6.33 18.02
N ILE A 109 -9.57 5.20 18.46
CA ILE A 109 -10.17 4.39 19.54
C ILE A 109 -10.27 5.21 20.82
N THR A 110 -9.20 5.92 21.21
CA THR A 110 -9.20 6.72 22.45
C THR A 110 -10.22 7.84 22.39
N GLU A 111 -10.34 8.52 21.24
CA GLU A 111 -11.35 9.57 21.05
C GLU A 111 -12.78 9.01 21.07
N LEU A 112 -13.03 7.85 20.44
CA LEU A 112 -14.35 7.21 20.48
C LEU A 112 -14.72 6.77 21.90
N ASP A 113 -13.78 6.14 22.62
CA ASP A 113 -14.01 5.71 24.01
C ASP A 113 -14.30 6.90 24.94
N GLU A 114 -13.61 8.03 24.76
CA GLU A 114 -13.89 9.24 25.57
C GLU A 114 -15.25 9.85 25.23
N ARG A 115 -15.65 9.85 23.95
CA ARG A 115 -17.00 10.29 23.53
C ARG A 115 -18.09 9.38 24.10
N GLU A 116 -17.91 8.06 24.03
CA GLU A 116 -18.82 7.09 24.63
C GLU A 116 -18.90 7.26 26.15
N ARG A 117 -17.77 7.56 26.80
CA ARG A 117 -17.72 7.83 28.24
C ARG A 117 -18.51 9.08 28.60
N GLU A 118 -18.32 10.19 27.88
CA GLU A 118 -19.10 11.42 28.07
C GLU A 118 -20.60 11.19 27.89
N GLU A 119 -21.01 10.45 26.87
CA GLU A 119 -22.40 10.07 26.61
C GLU A 119 -22.96 9.18 27.73
N PHE A 120 -22.20 8.18 28.18
CA PHE A 120 -22.59 7.30 29.27
C PHE A 120 -22.81 8.08 30.58
N TYR A 121 -21.94 9.03 30.91
CA TYR A 121 -22.13 9.89 32.10
C TYR A 121 -23.36 10.79 31.98
N ARG A 122 -23.64 11.36 30.80
CA ARG A 122 -24.86 12.15 30.57
C ARG A 122 -26.11 11.31 30.79
N LEU A 123 -26.19 10.14 30.17
CA LEU A 123 -27.32 9.21 30.32
C LEU A 123 -27.50 8.72 31.76
N LYS A 124 -26.41 8.36 32.45
CA LYS A 124 -26.46 7.94 33.85
C LYS A 124 -27.03 9.03 34.76
N LYS A 125 -26.61 10.29 34.57
CA LYS A 125 -27.09 11.42 35.37
C LYS A 125 -28.58 11.71 35.14
N ILE A 126 -29.07 11.53 33.91
CA ILE A 126 -30.49 11.66 33.58
C ILE A 126 -31.29 10.54 34.26
N GLN A 127 -30.84 9.30 34.20
CA GLN A 127 -31.49 8.17 34.86
C GLN A 127 -31.53 8.34 36.39
N GLU A 128 -30.45 8.81 36.99
CA GLU A 128 -30.38 9.04 38.44
C GLU A 128 -31.32 10.17 38.88
N LYS A 129 -31.41 11.26 38.11
CA LYS A 129 -32.43 12.30 38.33
C LYS A 129 -33.85 11.75 38.19
N LYS A 130 -34.17 10.99 37.12
CA LYS A 130 -35.50 10.38 36.92
C LYS A 130 -35.85 9.38 38.04
N LYS A 131 -34.87 8.69 38.61
CA LYS A 131 -35.06 7.81 39.77
C LYS A 131 -35.35 8.61 41.05
N GLN A 132 -34.57 9.65 41.35
CA GLN A 132 -34.78 10.51 42.53
C GLN A 132 -36.14 11.22 42.48
N MET A 133 -36.57 11.68 41.29
CA MET A 133 -37.89 12.29 41.12
C MET A 133 -39.01 11.29 41.39
N ARG A 134 -38.92 10.05 40.87
CA ARG A 134 -39.87 8.98 41.18
C ARG A 134 -39.95 8.64 42.66
N GLU A 135 -38.82 8.53 43.35
CA GLU A 135 -38.82 8.27 44.80
C GLU A 135 -39.42 9.45 45.61
N ARG A 136 -39.31 10.69 45.12
CA ARG A 136 -39.94 11.86 45.76
C ARG A 136 -41.45 11.88 45.53
N THR A 137 -41.90 11.66 44.30
CA THR A 137 -43.33 11.63 43.98
C THR A 137 -44.03 10.48 44.70
N GLU A 138 -43.42 9.29 44.78
CA GLU A 138 -43.95 8.15 45.56
C GLU A 138 -44.08 8.49 47.05
N LYS A 139 -43.10 9.19 47.64
CA LYS A 139 -43.17 9.66 49.03
C LYS A 139 -44.27 10.70 49.23
N GLU A 140 -44.43 11.64 48.31
CA GLU A 140 -45.49 12.66 48.36
C GLU A 140 -46.89 12.04 48.24
N ILE A 141 -47.06 11.06 47.34
CA ILE A 141 -48.30 10.29 47.19
C ILE A 141 -48.59 9.51 48.48
N ALA A 142 -47.60 8.84 49.06
CA ALA A 142 -47.76 8.11 50.32
C ALA A 142 -48.12 9.03 51.49
N ILE A 143 -47.51 10.22 51.58
CA ILE A 143 -47.84 11.23 52.60
C ILE A 143 -49.27 11.77 52.40
N ARG A 144 -49.68 12.04 51.15
CA ARG A 144 -51.07 12.44 50.83
C ARG A 144 -52.07 11.35 51.22
N LEU A 145 -51.77 10.10 50.89
CA LEU A 145 -52.59 8.94 51.24
C LEU A 145 -52.72 8.77 52.76
N ALA A 146 -51.65 9.03 53.52
CA ALA A 146 -51.69 8.99 54.99
C ALA A 146 -52.46 10.17 55.61
N LYS A 147 -52.52 11.33 54.93
CA LYS A 147 -53.28 12.51 55.39
C LYS A 147 -54.77 12.45 55.06
N LEU A 148 -55.15 11.79 53.97
CA LEU A 148 -56.54 11.60 53.56
C LEU A 148 -57.06 10.27 54.12
N GLY A 149 -57.82 10.32 55.21
CA GLY A 149 -58.59 9.17 55.72
C GLY A 149 -59.63 8.66 54.69
N PRO A 150 -60.28 7.51 54.93
CA PRO A 150 -60.81 6.59 53.91
C PRO A 150 -62.10 7.04 53.19
N ILE A 151 -62.20 8.30 52.76
CA ILE A 151 -63.28 8.77 51.87
C ILE A 151 -62.73 9.90 50.98
N ALA A 152 -62.34 9.58 49.74
CA ALA A 152 -62.29 10.55 48.64
C ALA A 152 -62.25 9.82 47.29
N GLU A 153 -63.12 10.25 46.37
CA GLU A 153 -63.30 9.73 45.00
C GLU A 153 -62.01 9.72 44.17
N PRO A 154 -61.89 8.81 43.17
CA PRO A 154 -60.69 8.70 42.36
C PRO A 154 -60.56 9.92 41.42
N SER A 155 -59.74 10.89 41.80
CA SER A 155 -59.32 11.94 40.87
C SER A 155 -58.39 11.34 39.81
N ASN A 156 -58.77 11.49 38.53
CA ASN A 156 -58.04 11.03 37.35
C ASN A 156 -56.53 11.30 37.44
N MET A 157 -55.74 10.23 37.57
CA MET A 157 -54.28 10.25 37.71
C MET A 157 -53.53 10.33 36.34
N LEU A 158 -54.26 10.56 35.25
CA LEU A 158 -53.74 10.46 33.86
C LEU A 158 -53.42 11.80 33.18
N THR A 159 -53.59 12.95 33.83
CA THR A 159 -53.49 14.26 33.14
C THR A 159 -52.20 15.06 33.39
N GLU A 160 -51.19 14.49 34.06
CA GLU A 160 -49.90 15.20 34.28
C GLU A 160 -48.66 14.37 33.92
N GLU A 161 -48.79 13.35 33.07
CA GLU A 161 -47.65 12.76 32.35
C GLU A 161 -47.45 13.47 31.01
N THR A 162 -47.28 14.79 31.02
CA THR A 162 -46.45 15.39 29.99
C THR A 162 -45.02 15.13 30.44
N ASP A 163 -44.47 13.98 30.06
CA ASP A 163 -43.03 13.83 29.88
C ASP A 163 -42.64 14.97 28.91
N GLU A 164 -42.35 16.17 29.43
CA GLU A 164 -41.57 17.14 28.68
C GLU A 164 -40.22 16.46 28.50
N ASP A 165 -40.06 15.86 27.32
CA ASP A 165 -38.79 15.43 26.81
C ASP A 165 -37.83 16.59 27.03
N LEU A 166 -36.96 16.45 28.04
CA LEU A 166 -35.71 17.17 28.12
C LEU A 166 -34.82 16.61 26.99
N LEU A 167 -35.24 16.92 25.77
CA LEU A 167 -34.45 16.99 24.57
C LEU A 167 -33.39 18.05 24.85
N PHE A 168 -32.23 17.58 25.27
CA PHE A 168 -31.03 18.39 25.16
C PHE A 168 -30.76 18.54 23.65
N GLU A 169 -30.89 19.76 23.12
CA GLU A 169 -30.21 20.17 21.88
C GLU A 169 -28.70 19.91 21.97
#